data_AF-A0A241VUH9-F1
#
_entry.id   AF-A0A241VUH9-F1
#
_cell.length_a   1.000
_cell.length_b   1.000
_cell.length_c   1.000
_cell.angle_alpha   90.00
_cell.angle_beta   90.00
_cell.angle_gamma   90.00
#
_symmetry.space_group_name_H-M   'P 1'
#
loop_
_entity.id
_entity.type
_entity.pdbx_description
1 polymer ?
#
loop_
_entity_poly.entity_id
_entity_poly.type
_entity_poly.pdbx_seq_one_letter_code
_entity_poly.pdbx_strand_id
1 'polypeptide(L)' 'MSKYPLKSKLLISSVIWSTEQDCYLIENSHLTVDVLALQLNFTVDDIQERKEILGLNRRNRQLNRLKWR' A
#
# COMPACT_ATOMS: atom_id res chain seq x y z
N MET A 1 27.33 1.90 16.49
CA MET A 1 26.55 2.94 15.77
C MET A 1 25.79 2.26 14.64
N SER A 2 24.47 2.51 14.56
CA SER A 2 23.42 1.98 13.66
C SER A 2 23.31 0.45 13.48
N LYS A 3 22.23 -0.15 14.02
CA LYS A 3 21.90 -1.60 14.02
C LYS A 3 20.87 -2.02 12.97
N TYR A 4 20.66 -1.24 11.90
CA TYR A 4 19.66 -1.58 10.89
C TYR A 4 20.25 -1.44 9.48
N PRO A 5 20.54 -2.56 8.79
CA PRO A 5 20.84 -2.49 7.38
C PRO A 5 19.60 -1.93 6.67
N LEU A 6 19.78 -0.82 5.95
CA LEU A 6 18.80 -0.28 5.01
C LEU A 6 18.36 -1.44 4.12
N LYS A 7 17.08 -1.82 4.22
CA LYS A 7 16.48 -2.88 3.41
C LYS A 7 16.50 -2.43 1.95
N SER A 8 17.60 -2.71 1.28
CA SER A 8 17.76 -2.58 -0.16
C SER A 8 16.91 -3.65 -0.84
N LYS A 9 15.68 -3.26 -1.20
CA LYS A 9 14.89 -3.80 -2.32
C LYS A 9 13.74 -2.82 -2.54
N LEU A 10 14.08 -1.58 -2.90
CA LEU A 10 13.16 -0.78 -3.71
C LEU A 10 13.22 -1.44 -5.09
N LEU A 11 12.40 -2.48 -5.27
CA LEU A 11 12.02 -2.90 -6.61
C LEU A 11 11.33 -1.67 -7.18
N ILE A 12 12.03 -0.96 -8.05
CA ILE A 12 11.44 0.14 -8.78
C ILE A 12 10.48 -0.55 -9.74
N SER A 13 9.23 -0.72 -9.33
CA SER A 13 8.15 -1.05 -10.24
C SER A 13 8.23 -0.04 -11.39
N SER A 14 8.29 -0.54 -12.63
CA SER A 14 8.28 0.32 -13.82
C SER A 14 6.95 1.06 -13.99
N VAL A 15 5.97 0.76 -13.13
CA VAL A 15 4.66 1.37 -13.08
C VAL A 15 4.78 2.75 -12.41
N ILE A 16 4.45 3.79 -13.18
CA ILE A 16 4.43 5.16 -12.71
C ILE A 16 3.06 5.41 -12.05
N TRP A 17 3.09 5.73 -10.77
CA TRP A 17 1.91 6.13 -10.00
C TRP A 17 1.77 7.66 -10.02
N SER A 18 0.58 8.14 -10.35
CA SER A 18 0.25 9.55 -10.18
C SER A 18 -0.15 9.85 -8.73
N THR A 19 0.00 11.10 -8.31
CA THR A 19 -0.49 11.57 -7.01
C THR A 19 -1.97 11.29 -6.84
N GLU A 20 -2.78 11.44 -7.89
CA GLU A 20 -4.22 11.18 -7.84
C GLU A 20 -4.54 9.70 -7.60
N GLN A 21 -3.80 8.79 -8.24
CA GLN A 21 -3.93 7.35 -8.03
C GLN A 21 -3.54 6.96 -6.60
N ASP A 22 -2.48 7.56 -6.06
CA ASP A 22 -2.11 7.38 -4.65
C ASP A 22 -3.19 7.90 -3.71
N CYS A 23 -3.72 9.11 -3.94
CA CYS A 23 -4.81 9.67 -3.14
C CYS A 23 -6.04 8.74 -3.15
N TYR A 24 -6.45 8.29 -4.34
CA TYR A 24 -7.57 7.36 -4.48
C TYR A 24 -7.33 6.06 -3.71
N LEU A 25 -6.13 5.49 -3.80
CA LEU A 25 -5.76 4.25 -3.11
C LEU A 25 -5.75 4.42 -1.58
N ILE A 26 -5.34 5.58 -1.07
CA ILE A 26 -5.35 5.91 0.36
C ILE A 26 -6.79 6.03 0.88
N GLU A 27 -7.62 6.83 0.21
CA GLU A 27 -9.01 7.09 0.58
C GLU A 27 -9.85 5.81 0.54
N ASN A 28 -9.64 4.99 -0.49
CA ASN A 28 -10.37 3.76 -0.73
C ASN A 28 -9.62 2.51 -0.22
N SER A 29 -8.65 2.68 0.68
CA SER A 29 -7.79 1.58 1.17
C SER A 29 -8.54 0.44 1.87
N HIS A 30 -9.78 0.72 2.30
CA HIS A 30 -10.72 -0.23 2.89
C HIS A 30 -11.36 -1.19 1.87
N LEU A 31 -11.37 -0.84 0.57
CA LEU A 31 -11.82 -1.73 -0.50
C LEU A 31 -10.87 -2.90 -0.70
N THR A 32 -11.39 -3.97 -1.31
CA THR A 32 -10.58 -5.15 -1.66
C THR A 32 -9.57 -4.80 -2.74
N VAL A 33 -8.47 -5.56 -2.78
CA VAL A 33 -7.42 -5.36 -3.78
C VAL A 33 -7.97 -5.53 -5.20
N ASP A 34 -8.87 -6.49 -5.43
CA ASP A 34 -9.48 -6.74 -6.74
C ASP A 34 -10.30 -5.54 -7.24
N VAL A 35 -11.07 -4.89 -6.36
CA VAL A 35 -11.86 -3.70 -6.73
C VAL A 35 -10.93 -2.52 -7.04
N LEU A 36 -9.88 -2.33 -6.26
CA LEU A 36 -8.90 -1.27 -6.48
C LEU A 36 -8.12 -1.48 -7.78
N ALA A 37 -7.75 -2.73 -8.09
CA ALA A 37 -7.08 -3.12 -9.32
C ALA A 37 -7.94 -2.78 -10.55
N LEU A 38 -9.23 -3.10 -10.49
CA LEU A 38 -10.19 -2.77 -11.56
C LEU A 38 -10.38 -1.26 -11.73
N GLN A 39 -10.47 -0.49 -10.64
CA GLN A 39 -10.72 0.96 -10.73
C GLN A 39 -9.49 1.76 -11.18
N LEU A 40 -8.30 1.36 -10.73
CA LEU A 40 -7.06 2.04 -11.06
C LEU A 40 -6.38 1.49 -12.33
N ASN A 41 -6.96 0.45 -12.94
CA ASN A 41 -6.40 -0.27 -14.09
C ASN A 41 -4.96 -0.79 -13.83
N PHE A 42 -4.76 -1.38 -12.66
CA PHE A 42 -3.50 -2.01 -12.27
C PHE A 42 -3.69 -3.49 -11.98
N THR A 43 -2.58 -4.23 -11.90
CA THR A 43 -2.64 -5.62 -11.43
C THR A 43 -2.84 -5.69 -9.92
N VAL A 44 -3.34 -6.82 -9.43
CA VAL A 44 -3.46 -7.09 -7.99
C VAL A 44 -2.11 -6.92 -7.28
N ASP A 45 -1.03 -7.37 -7.91
CA ASP A 45 0.33 -7.28 -7.37
C ASP A 45 0.80 -5.83 -7.26
N ASP A 46 0.56 -4.99 -8.27
CA ASP A 46 0.89 -3.56 -8.23
C ASP A 46 0.16 -2.84 -7.10
N ILE A 47 -1.12 -3.14 -6.90
CA ILE A 47 -1.91 -2.58 -5.80
C ILE A 47 -1.34 -3.02 -4.44
N GLN A 48 -0.98 -4.30 -4.29
CA GLN A 48 -0.42 -4.81 -3.04
C GLN A 48 0.94 -4.18 -2.71
N GLU A 49 1.84 -4.10 -3.69
CA GLU A 49 3.14 -3.45 -3.57
C GLU A 49 2.95 -1.98 -3.19
N ARG A 50 2.07 -1.26 -3.88
CA ARG A 50 1.82 0.14 -3.58
C ARG A 50 1.22 0.35 -2.19
N LYS A 51 0.30 -0.51 -1.74
CA LYS A 51 -0.24 -0.48 -0.37
C LYS A 51 0.84 -0.73 0.69
N GLU A 52 1.86 -1.52 0.38
CA GLU A 52 3.02 -1.71 1.26
C GLU A 52 3.90 -0.46 1.31
N ILE A 53 4.23 0.12 0.14
CA ILE A 53 5.03 1.37 0.03
C ILE A 53 4.34 2.53 0.77
N LEU A 54 3.03 2.69 0.59
CA LEU A 54 2.22 3.72 1.27
C LEU A 54 1.94 3.39 2.76
N GLY A 55 2.37 2.22 3.25
CA GLY A 55 2.21 1.81 4.64
C GLY A 55 0.76 1.53 5.08
N LEU A 56 -0.17 1.40 4.12
CA LEU A 56 -1.61 1.22 4.37
C LEU A 56 -1.91 -0.10 5.09
N ASN A 57 -1.10 -1.12 4.84
CA ASN A 57 -1.22 -2.44 5.48
C ASN A 57 -0.89 -2.43 6.98
N ARG A 58 -0.11 -1.44 7.46
CA ARG A 58 0.25 -1.32 8.89
C ARG A 58 -0.85 -0.63 9.70
N ARG A 59 -1.56 0.32 9.09
CA ARG A 59 -2.64 1.09 9.73
C ARG A 59 -3.84 0.21 10.11
N ASN A 60 -4.26 -0.70 9.23
CA ASN A 60 -5.36 -1.63 9.51
C ASN A 60 -5.09 -2.56 10.70
N ARG A 61 -3.85 -3.05 10.86
CA ARG A 61 -3.49 -3.90 12.02
C ARG A 61 -3.46 -3.13 13.34
N GLN A 62 -3.19 -1.83 13.31
CA GLN A 62 -3.23 -0.99 14.51
C GLN A 62 -4.65 -0.63 14.90
N LEU A 63 -5.51 -0.28 13.94
CA LEU A 63 -6.93 -0.01 14.17
C LEU A 63 -7.67 -1.26 14.69
N ASN A 64 -7.38 -2.44 14.16
CA ASN A 64 -7.99 -3.69 14.65
C ASN A 64 -7.53 -4.05 16.09
N ARG A 65 -6.32 -3.66 16.49
CA ARG A 65 -5.86 -3.83 17.88
C ARG A 65 -6.54 -2.87 18.86
N LEU A 66 -6.94 -1.68 18.39
CA LEU A 66 -7.67 -0.71 19.21
C LEU A 66 -9.15 -1.06 19.38
N LYS A 67 -9.74 -1.85 18.46
CA LYS A 67 -11.15 -2.32 18.55
C LYS A 67 -11.41 -3.37 19.64
N TRP A 68 -10.37 -3.92 20.29
CA TRP A 68 -10.48 -4.94 21.34
C TRP A 68 -10.13 -4.40 22.75
N ARG A 69 -10.15 -3.08 22.93
CA ARG A 69 -10.12 -2.43 24.25
C ARG A 69 -11.47 -1.79 24.51
#